data_AF-A0A1I7G2P4-F1
#
_entry.id   AF-A0A1I7G2P4-F1
#
_cell.length_a   1.000
_cell.length_b   1.000
_cell.length_c   1.000
_cell.angle_alpha   90.00
_cell.angle_beta   90.00
_cell.angle_gamma   90.00
#
_symmetry.space_group_name_H-M   'P 1'
#
loop_
_entity.id
_entity.type
_entity.pdbx_description
1 polymer ?
#
loop_
_entity_poly.entity_id
_entity_poly.type
_entity_poly.pdbx_seq_one_letter_code
_entity_poly.pdbx_strand_id
1 'polypeptide(L)'
;MRCIYCGEDKKASREHIISSSVLDLFPECFITIDNSRGNAYMSDPVIKDVCEDCNNKVISYIDTYAKKIISKYFIQKYKKDDVINFNYDYTLLQKMLLKFAFNDLRSRKDDISFFDKNKLDFLMNESRRESLRNITILAGIAVNTSPVPDYIFGNNKIRWSKNPALLSNSIIQNIDYCTGQIRSREGMELQKFKKMNFSYLFRFNSGQFILICWDDNILDEELKNNNIILENQYPYTILTNKNNSTISRCTSEITYHSENLIDVVWGQELFDQISYMRGTFSEKSQEAMRSIERLWEEEKKLAEEHPRK
;
A
#
# COMPACT_ATOMS: atom_id res chain seq x y z
N MET A 1 -17.65 -18.65 -19.74
CA MET A 1 -16.38 -18.17 -19.17
C MET A 1 -16.19 -18.99 -17.93
N ARG A 2 -15.00 -19.57 -17.77
CA ARG A 2 -14.64 -20.26 -16.55
C ARG A 2 -14.28 -19.23 -15.46
N CYS A 3 -15.05 -19.21 -14.37
CA CYS A 3 -14.81 -18.30 -13.25
C CYS A 3 -13.45 -18.61 -12.60
N ILE A 4 -12.63 -17.59 -12.36
CA ILE A 4 -11.29 -17.79 -11.81
C ILE A 4 -11.30 -18.33 -10.37
N TYR A 5 -12.33 -18.05 -9.59
CA TYR A 5 -12.44 -18.47 -8.20
C TYR A 5 -13.03 -19.89 -8.07
N CYS A 6 -14.26 -20.11 -8.55
CA CYS A 6 -14.92 -21.42 -8.40
C CYS A 6 -14.58 -22.43 -9.51
N GLY A 7 -13.98 -21.99 -10.62
CA GLY A 7 -13.63 -22.86 -11.74
C GLY A 7 -14.82 -23.35 -12.59
N GLU A 8 -16.05 -22.89 -12.33
CA GLU A 8 -17.26 -23.26 -13.08
C GLU A 8 -17.50 -22.33 -14.29
N ASP A 9 -18.14 -22.86 -15.34
CA ASP A 9 -18.59 -22.07 -16.48
C ASP A 9 -19.87 -21.29 -16.16
N LYS A 10 -19.73 -19.97 -16.02
CA LYS A 10 -20.82 -19.05 -15.65
C LYS A 10 -20.77 -17.76 -16.47
N LYS A 11 -21.82 -16.93 -16.32
CA LYS A 11 -21.86 -15.57 -16.87
C LYS A 11 -20.84 -14.70 -16.15
N ALA A 12 -20.08 -13.96 -16.94
CA ALA A 12 -19.09 -13.01 -16.48
C ALA A 12 -19.69 -11.80 -15.75
N SER A 13 -19.11 -11.42 -14.63
CA SER A 13 -19.31 -10.15 -13.93
C SER A 13 -18.05 -9.28 -14.02
N ARG A 14 -18.16 -8.00 -13.68
CA ARG A 14 -17.02 -7.07 -13.57
C ARG A 14 -16.62 -6.96 -12.11
N GLU A 15 -15.39 -7.33 -11.78
CA GLU A 15 -14.80 -7.20 -10.44
C GLU A 15 -13.81 -6.05 -10.46
N HIS A 16 -13.84 -5.18 -9.44
CA HIS A 16 -12.87 -4.09 -9.30
C HIS A 16 -11.53 -4.62 -8.78
N ILE A 17 -10.42 -4.03 -9.23
CA ILE A 17 -9.09 -4.37 -8.68
C ILE A 17 -9.03 -4.03 -7.19
N ILE A 18 -9.29 -2.77 -6.87
CA ILE A 18 -9.56 -2.30 -5.50
C ILE A 18 -11.08 -2.24 -5.35
N SER A 19 -11.62 -2.74 -4.24
CA SER A 19 -13.06 -2.77 -3.98
C SER A 19 -13.72 -1.41 -4.26
N SER A 20 -14.87 -1.41 -4.97
CA SER A 20 -15.67 -0.20 -5.16
C SER A 20 -16.02 0.47 -3.83
N SER A 21 -16.30 -0.33 -2.80
CA SER A 21 -16.61 0.15 -1.44
C SER A 21 -15.47 0.96 -0.80
N VAL A 22 -14.23 0.71 -1.20
CA VAL A 22 -13.02 1.45 -0.78
C VAL A 22 -12.79 2.65 -1.68
N LEU A 23 -12.98 2.47 -2.98
CA LEU A 23 -12.91 3.54 -3.98
C LEU A 23 -13.90 4.68 -3.63
N ASP A 24 -15.11 4.35 -3.17
CA ASP A 24 -16.14 5.30 -2.70
C ASP A 24 -15.69 6.18 -1.53
N LEU A 25 -14.65 5.78 -0.79
CA LEU A 25 -14.10 6.60 0.30
C LEU A 25 -13.24 7.76 -0.22
N PHE A 26 -12.86 7.73 -1.49
CA PHE A 26 -12.04 8.72 -2.18
C PHE A 26 -12.69 9.12 -3.52
N PRO A 27 -13.88 9.75 -3.51
CA PRO A 27 -14.60 10.12 -4.72
C PRO A 27 -13.82 11.06 -5.65
N GLU A 28 -12.92 11.88 -5.10
CA GLU A 28 -12.00 12.75 -5.83
C GLU A 28 -10.94 11.98 -6.65
N CYS A 29 -10.75 10.69 -6.40
CA CYS A 29 -9.88 9.82 -7.18
C CYS A 29 -10.66 9.17 -8.34
N PHE A 30 -11.05 9.99 -9.34
CA PHE A 30 -11.87 9.58 -10.49
C PHE A 30 -11.06 9.12 -11.72
N ILE A 31 -9.73 9.30 -11.71
CA ILE A 31 -8.83 8.83 -12.77
C ILE A 31 -8.07 7.60 -12.29
N THR A 32 -8.05 6.55 -13.10
CA THR A 32 -7.11 5.45 -12.89
C THR A 32 -5.83 5.70 -13.65
N ILE A 33 -4.70 5.69 -12.94
CA ILE A 33 -3.35 5.85 -13.52
C ILE A 33 -2.70 4.47 -13.60
N ASP A 34 -2.58 3.93 -14.82
CA ASP A 34 -1.88 2.68 -15.09
C ASP A 34 -0.46 2.95 -15.60
N ASN A 35 0.45 3.20 -14.65
CA ASN A 35 1.87 3.47 -14.94
C ASN A 35 2.54 2.34 -15.74
N SER A 36 2.08 1.09 -15.61
CA SER A 36 2.67 -0.03 -16.35
C SER A 36 2.41 0.04 -17.86
N ARG A 37 1.27 0.64 -18.24
CA ARG A 37 0.87 0.82 -19.64
C ARG A 37 1.05 2.25 -20.12
N GLY A 38 1.52 3.16 -19.26
CA GLY A 38 1.68 4.58 -19.58
C GLY A 38 0.37 5.31 -19.87
N ASN A 39 -0.76 4.83 -19.31
CA ASN A 39 -2.09 5.34 -19.64
C ASN A 39 -2.84 5.83 -18.40
N ALA A 40 -3.72 6.82 -18.60
CA ALA A 40 -4.67 7.29 -17.60
C ALA A 40 -6.08 7.32 -18.18
N TYR A 41 -7.09 6.90 -17.42
CA TYR A 41 -8.48 6.84 -17.89
C TYR A 41 -9.48 7.13 -16.77
N MET A 42 -10.61 7.76 -17.14
CA MET A 42 -11.69 8.17 -16.23
C MET A 42 -12.68 7.02 -16.00
N SER A 43 -12.20 5.90 -15.46
CA SER A 43 -13.06 4.81 -15.00
C SER A 43 -12.33 3.95 -13.98
N ASP A 44 -13.09 3.23 -13.17
CA ASP A 44 -12.50 2.29 -12.22
C ASP A 44 -11.83 1.10 -12.93
N PRO A 45 -10.73 0.58 -12.39
CA PRO A 45 -10.05 -0.56 -12.96
C PRO A 45 -10.82 -1.84 -12.63
N VAL A 46 -11.32 -2.51 -13.66
CA VAL A 46 -12.11 -3.73 -13.53
C VAL A 46 -11.55 -4.87 -14.37
N ILE A 47 -11.79 -6.10 -13.90
CA ILE A 47 -11.54 -7.33 -14.62
C ILE A 47 -12.85 -8.10 -14.82
N LYS A 48 -12.96 -8.81 -15.95
CA LYS A 48 -14.15 -9.54 -16.35
C LYS A 48 -13.81 -11.00 -16.60
N ASP A 49 -13.63 -11.76 -15.52
CA ASP A 49 -13.26 -13.19 -15.47
C ASP A 49 -13.84 -13.91 -14.23
N VAL A 50 -14.80 -13.28 -13.54
CA VAL A 50 -15.41 -13.79 -12.30
C VAL A 50 -16.92 -13.89 -12.44
N CYS A 51 -17.54 -14.92 -11.88
CA CYS A 51 -18.99 -15.05 -11.86
C CYS A 51 -19.64 -14.18 -10.79
N GLU A 52 -20.92 -13.86 -10.98
CA GLU A 52 -21.67 -12.98 -10.08
C GLU A 52 -21.77 -13.52 -8.65
N ASP A 53 -21.94 -14.83 -8.48
CA ASP A 53 -21.99 -15.46 -7.15
C ASP A 53 -20.67 -15.27 -6.38
N CYS A 54 -19.53 -15.51 -7.04
CA CYS A 54 -18.23 -15.34 -6.41
C CYS A 54 -17.98 -13.88 -6.05
N ASN A 55 -18.19 -12.97 -7.01
CA ASN A 55 -17.94 -11.54 -6.86
C ASN A 55 -18.84 -10.90 -5.78
N ASN A 56 -20.16 -11.10 -5.88
CA ASN A 56 -21.13 -10.35 -5.09
C ASN A 56 -21.51 -11.03 -3.76
N LYS A 57 -21.23 -12.32 -3.60
CA LYS A 57 -21.58 -13.07 -2.38
C LYS A 57 -20.32 -13.59 -1.69
N VAL A 58 -19.60 -14.52 -2.34
CA VAL A 58 -18.54 -15.30 -1.69
C VAL A 58 -17.39 -14.43 -1.18
N ILE A 59 -16.89 -13.47 -1.97
CA ILE A 59 -15.73 -12.64 -1.58
C ILE A 59 -16.12 -11.24 -1.08
N SER A 60 -17.42 -10.93 -1.02
CA SER A 60 -17.94 -9.61 -0.64
C SER A 60 -17.63 -9.21 0.82
N TYR A 61 -17.44 -10.19 1.70
CA TYR A 61 -17.06 -9.95 3.09
C TYR A 61 -15.67 -9.28 3.19
N ILE A 62 -14.77 -9.56 2.24
CA ILE A 62 -13.44 -8.95 2.15
C ILE A 62 -13.58 -7.44 1.87
N ASP A 63 -14.48 -7.08 0.96
CA ASP A 63 -14.75 -5.68 0.60
C ASP A 63 -15.39 -4.90 1.74
N THR A 64 -16.25 -5.58 2.50
CA THR A 64 -16.85 -5.03 3.72
C THR A 64 -15.78 -4.74 4.77
N TYR A 65 -14.85 -5.68 4.98
CA TYR A 65 -13.72 -5.49 5.90
C TYR A 65 -12.79 -4.36 5.44
N ALA A 66 -12.48 -4.31 4.15
CA ALA A 66 -11.62 -3.28 3.56
C ALA A 66 -12.18 -1.88 3.78
N LYS A 67 -13.46 -1.67 3.47
CA LYS A 67 -14.14 -0.39 3.73
C LYS A 67 -14.10 -0.02 5.21
N LYS A 68 -14.38 -0.97 6.10
CA LYS A 68 -14.37 -0.74 7.56
C LYS A 68 -12.99 -0.31 8.06
N ILE A 69 -11.92 -1.01 7.67
CA ILE A 69 -10.59 -0.73 8.20
C ILE A 69 -10.02 0.58 7.63
N ILE A 70 -10.24 0.84 6.34
CA ILE A 70 -9.76 2.05 5.66
C ILE A 70 -10.51 3.28 6.15
N SER A 71 -11.84 3.20 6.26
CA SER A 71 -12.63 4.33 6.77
C SER A 71 -12.29 4.68 8.21
N LYS A 72 -11.99 3.68 9.05
CA LYS A 72 -11.67 3.91 10.46
C LYS A 72 -10.34 4.63 10.68
N TYR A 73 -9.31 4.28 9.90
CA TYR A 73 -7.94 4.73 10.21
C TYR A 73 -7.29 5.58 9.11
N PHE A 74 -7.60 5.39 7.83
CA PHE A 74 -6.70 5.83 6.76
C PHE A 74 -7.28 6.92 5.85
N ILE A 75 -8.54 7.35 6.05
CA ILE A 75 -9.10 8.54 5.37
C ILE A 75 -8.48 9.84 5.91
N GLN A 76 -8.13 9.88 7.19
CA GLN A 76 -7.56 11.07 7.80
C GLN A 76 -6.06 11.22 7.54
N LYS A 77 -5.58 12.45 7.56
CA LYS A 77 -4.15 12.77 7.54
C LYS A 77 -3.55 12.68 8.94
N TYR A 78 -2.27 12.32 9.01
CA TYR A 78 -1.49 12.22 10.24
C TYR A 78 -0.29 13.15 10.19
N LYS A 79 0.24 13.49 11.36
CA LYS A 79 1.48 14.25 11.53
C LYS A 79 2.68 13.31 11.61
N LYS A 80 3.87 13.89 11.45
CA LYS A 80 5.13 13.14 11.39
C LYS A 80 5.43 12.26 12.62
N ASP A 81 4.98 12.71 13.81
CA ASP A 81 5.22 12.07 15.10
C ASP A 81 3.98 11.31 15.60
N ASP A 82 2.91 11.26 14.80
CA ASP A 82 1.70 10.54 15.18
C ASP A 82 1.98 9.03 15.20
N VAL A 83 1.36 8.38 16.19
CA VAL A 83 1.44 6.96 16.41
C VAL A 83 0.01 6.43 16.55
N ILE A 84 -0.33 5.40 15.79
CA ILE A 84 -1.68 4.82 15.77
C ILE A 84 -1.66 3.45 16.43
N ASN A 85 -2.59 3.22 17.36
CA ASN A 85 -2.91 1.88 17.81
C ASN A 85 -3.85 1.20 16.79
N PHE A 86 -3.26 0.47 15.86
CA PHE A 86 -3.96 -0.15 14.75
C PHE A 86 -4.53 -1.51 15.17
N ASN A 87 -5.85 -1.55 15.39
CA ASN A 87 -6.58 -2.79 15.66
C ASN A 87 -7.16 -3.36 14.37
N TYR A 88 -6.84 -4.61 14.06
CA TYR A 88 -7.16 -5.28 12.80
C TYR A 88 -7.38 -6.78 13.02
N ASP A 89 -8.05 -7.47 12.09
CA ASP A 89 -8.04 -8.94 12.01
C ASP A 89 -6.96 -9.33 10.99
N TYR A 90 -5.90 -10.00 11.44
CA TYR A 90 -4.75 -10.31 10.59
C TYR A 90 -5.12 -11.18 9.40
N THR A 91 -6.01 -12.16 9.60
CA THR A 91 -6.45 -13.08 8.56
C THR A 91 -7.32 -12.38 7.54
N LEU A 92 -8.25 -11.51 7.96
CA LEU A 92 -9.03 -10.68 7.04
C LEU A 92 -8.17 -9.66 6.30
N LEU A 93 -7.15 -9.11 6.95
CA LEU A 93 -6.21 -8.20 6.31
C LEU A 93 -5.36 -8.91 5.25
N GLN A 94 -4.89 -10.14 5.52
CA GLN A 94 -4.26 -10.99 4.50
C GLN A 94 -5.18 -11.23 3.32
N LYS A 95 -6.44 -11.63 3.56
CA LYS A 95 -7.43 -11.85 2.50
C LYS A 95 -7.66 -10.59 1.66
N MET A 96 -7.76 -9.42 2.30
CA MET A 96 -7.91 -8.13 1.64
C MET A 96 -6.75 -7.83 0.68
N LEU A 97 -5.52 -7.85 1.18
CA LEU A 97 -4.35 -7.49 0.38
C LEU A 97 -4.07 -8.53 -0.72
N LEU A 98 -4.28 -9.82 -0.42
CA LEU A 98 -4.16 -10.90 -1.41
C LEU A 98 -5.20 -10.81 -2.52
N LYS A 99 -6.47 -10.49 -2.19
CA LYS A 99 -7.50 -10.25 -3.20
C LYS A 99 -7.08 -9.13 -4.14
N PHE A 100 -6.68 -7.98 -3.60
CA PHE A 100 -6.28 -6.84 -4.43
C PHE A 100 -5.05 -7.15 -5.30
N ALA A 101 -4.05 -7.85 -4.75
CA ALA A 101 -2.90 -8.30 -5.50
C ALA A 101 -3.30 -9.29 -6.63
N PHE A 102 -4.16 -10.25 -6.33
CA PHE A 102 -4.65 -11.23 -7.30
C PHE A 102 -5.42 -10.56 -8.44
N ASN A 103 -6.30 -9.62 -8.11
CA ASN A 103 -7.08 -8.88 -9.11
C ASN A 103 -6.16 -8.05 -10.01
N ASP A 104 -5.15 -7.38 -9.43
CA ASP A 104 -4.17 -6.61 -10.19
C ASP A 104 -3.34 -7.50 -11.14
N LEU A 105 -2.77 -8.60 -10.64
CA LEU A 105 -2.00 -9.56 -11.45
C LEU A 105 -2.80 -10.06 -12.65
N ARG A 106 -4.06 -10.46 -12.41
CA ARG A 106 -4.95 -10.93 -13.49
C ARG A 106 -5.24 -9.82 -14.50
N SER A 107 -5.46 -8.58 -14.05
CA SER A 107 -5.75 -7.45 -14.94
C SER A 107 -4.58 -7.13 -15.89
N ARG A 108 -3.36 -7.42 -15.43
CA ARG A 108 -2.10 -7.26 -16.16
C ARG A 108 -1.71 -8.49 -16.98
N LYS A 109 -2.43 -9.61 -16.84
CA LYS A 109 -2.07 -10.93 -17.41
C LYS A 109 -0.69 -11.40 -16.95
N ASP A 110 -0.35 -11.09 -15.69
CA ASP A 110 0.89 -11.49 -15.06
C ASP A 110 0.78 -12.93 -14.51
N ASP A 111 1.89 -13.47 -14.00
CA ASP A 111 1.91 -14.79 -13.37
C ASP A 111 1.03 -14.82 -12.11
N ILE A 112 0.10 -15.76 -12.10
CA ILE A 112 -0.82 -16.05 -11.00
C ILE A 112 -0.57 -17.41 -10.37
N SER A 113 0.52 -18.10 -10.73
CA SER A 113 0.89 -19.43 -10.24
C SER A 113 0.94 -19.54 -8.71
N PHE A 114 1.28 -18.44 -8.04
CA PHE A 114 1.25 -18.35 -6.58
C PHE A 114 -0.14 -18.66 -6.02
N PHE A 115 -1.21 -18.23 -6.69
CA PHE A 115 -2.61 -18.38 -6.24
C PHE A 115 -3.17 -19.76 -6.63
N ASP A 116 -2.61 -20.79 -6.00
CA ASP A 116 -3.11 -22.15 -6.09
C ASP A 116 -4.53 -22.31 -5.50
N LYS A 117 -5.08 -23.52 -5.64
CA LYS A 117 -6.40 -23.85 -5.10
C LYS A 117 -6.51 -23.58 -3.60
N ASN A 118 -5.48 -23.83 -2.81
CA ASN A 118 -5.52 -23.64 -1.35
C ASN A 118 -5.67 -22.16 -0.98
N LYS A 119 -5.02 -21.26 -1.73
CA LYS A 119 -5.10 -19.80 -1.53
C LYS A 119 -6.39 -19.23 -2.06
N LEU A 120 -6.93 -19.75 -3.17
CA LEU A 120 -8.27 -19.40 -3.64
C LEU A 120 -9.34 -19.85 -2.63
N ASP A 121 -9.24 -21.07 -2.10
CA ASP A 121 -10.11 -21.58 -1.04
C ASP A 121 -9.98 -20.75 0.24
N PHE A 122 -8.76 -20.30 0.57
CA PHE A 122 -8.54 -19.33 1.65
C PHE A 122 -9.28 -18.02 1.40
N LEU A 123 -9.23 -17.43 0.20
CA LEU A 123 -9.96 -16.20 -0.11
C LEU A 123 -11.49 -16.39 -0.10
N MET A 124 -11.98 -17.54 -0.58
CA MET A 124 -13.42 -17.81 -0.67
C MET A 124 -14.07 -18.17 0.66
N ASN A 125 -13.31 -18.62 1.66
CA ASN A 125 -13.87 -19.07 2.95
C ASN A 125 -13.89 -17.97 4.01
N GLU A 126 -15.01 -17.27 4.17
CA GLU A 126 -15.22 -16.22 5.19
C GLU A 126 -14.96 -16.70 6.63
N SER A 127 -15.33 -17.93 6.95
CA SER A 127 -15.23 -18.48 8.31
C SER A 127 -13.80 -18.86 8.72
N ARG A 128 -12.88 -19.00 7.76
CA ARG A 128 -11.50 -19.40 8.02
C ARG A 128 -10.75 -18.30 8.76
N ARG A 129 -10.31 -18.60 9.99
CA ARG A 129 -9.58 -17.69 10.88
C ARG A 129 -8.07 -17.88 10.86
N GLU A 130 -7.58 -19.00 10.34
CA GLU A 130 -6.14 -19.28 10.27
C GLU A 130 -5.50 -18.54 9.09
N SER A 131 -4.54 -17.67 9.41
CA SER A 131 -3.70 -16.94 8.45
C SER A 131 -2.77 -17.85 7.68
N LEU A 132 -2.40 -17.47 6.45
CA LEU A 132 -1.35 -18.16 5.70
C LEU A 132 0.03 -17.82 6.27
N ARG A 133 0.83 -18.87 6.52
CA ARG A 133 2.19 -18.77 7.08
C ARG A 133 3.17 -18.08 6.14
N ASN A 134 3.05 -18.33 4.84
CA ASN A 134 3.95 -17.78 3.81
C ASN A 134 3.56 -16.37 3.34
N ILE A 135 2.88 -15.60 4.20
CA ILE A 135 2.48 -14.22 3.93
C ILE A 135 2.91 -13.32 5.09
N THR A 136 3.74 -12.32 4.80
CA THR A 136 4.11 -11.26 5.75
C THR A 136 3.45 -9.96 5.32
N ILE A 137 2.87 -9.22 6.27
CA ILE A 137 2.34 -7.87 6.03
C ILE A 137 3.12 -6.88 6.88
N LEU A 138 3.63 -5.83 6.24
CA LEU A 138 4.14 -4.66 6.91
C LEU A 138 3.15 -3.50 6.77
N ALA A 139 3.04 -2.68 7.80
CA ALA A 139 2.17 -1.50 7.78
C ALA A 139 2.88 -0.28 8.36
N GLY A 140 2.52 0.88 7.83
CA GLY A 140 2.99 2.18 8.28
C GLY A 140 2.05 3.29 7.83
N ILE A 141 2.35 4.51 8.28
CA ILE A 141 1.58 5.70 7.94
C ILE A 141 2.37 6.51 6.91
N ALA A 142 1.76 6.75 5.74
CA ALA A 142 2.28 7.69 4.77
C ALA A 142 1.98 9.11 5.23
N VAL A 143 3.03 9.87 5.54
CA VAL A 143 2.95 11.27 5.97
C VAL A 143 3.74 12.13 5.00
N ASN A 144 3.10 13.16 4.46
CA ASN A 144 3.78 14.13 3.59
C ASN A 144 4.63 15.03 4.45
N THR A 145 5.95 14.92 4.29
CA THR A 145 6.90 15.80 4.95
C THR A 145 7.64 16.72 3.96
N SER A 146 7.21 16.72 2.69
CA SER A 146 7.77 17.57 1.65
C SER A 146 7.17 18.98 1.67
N PRO A 147 7.80 19.94 0.98
CA PRO A 147 7.22 21.27 0.77
C PRO A 147 6.14 21.30 -0.32
N VAL A 148 5.65 20.15 -0.80
CA VAL A 148 4.68 20.04 -1.90
C VAL A 148 3.31 19.63 -1.34
N PRO A 149 2.26 20.47 -1.46
CA PRO A 149 0.94 20.16 -0.90
C PRO A 149 0.33 18.88 -1.49
N ASP A 150 -0.46 18.15 -0.69
CA ASP A 150 -1.05 16.88 -1.15
C ASP A 150 -2.03 17.06 -2.32
N TYR A 151 -2.70 18.21 -2.40
CA TYR A 151 -3.71 18.43 -3.43
C TYR A 151 -3.15 18.39 -4.85
N ILE A 152 -1.85 18.65 -5.02
CA ILE A 152 -1.14 18.52 -6.31
C ILE A 152 -1.20 17.07 -6.81
N PHE A 153 -1.35 16.13 -5.88
CA PHE A 153 -1.42 14.69 -6.12
C PHE A 153 -2.79 14.12 -5.75
N GLY A 154 -3.87 14.92 -5.78
CA GLY A 154 -5.18 14.53 -5.25
C GLY A 154 -5.72 13.17 -5.74
N ASN A 155 -5.44 12.82 -7.00
CA ASN A 155 -5.85 11.54 -7.59
C ASN A 155 -4.97 10.33 -7.16
N ASN A 156 -3.88 10.56 -6.42
CA ASN A 156 -2.92 9.55 -5.98
C ASN A 156 -3.17 9.06 -4.54
N LYS A 157 -4.36 9.27 -3.98
CA LYS A 157 -4.69 8.74 -2.64
C LYS A 157 -4.78 7.23 -2.65
N ILE A 158 -5.27 6.62 -3.72
CA ILE A 158 -5.26 5.16 -3.88
C ILE A 158 -4.18 4.77 -4.88
N ARG A 159 -3.18 4.01 -4.41
CA ARG A 159 -2.08 3.52 -5.25
C ARG A 159 -1.75 2.09 -4.89
N TRP A 160 -1.31 1.32 -5.88
CA TRP A 160 -0.78 -0.01 -5.65
C TRP A 160 0.26 -0.35 -6.71
N SER A 161 1.21 -1.20 -6.34
CA SER A 161 2.26 -1.62 -7.26
C SER A 161 2.81 -2.98 -6.87
N LYS A 162 3.19 -3.75 -7.89
CA LYS A 162 3.91 -5.01 -7.73
C LYS A 162 5.40 -4.73 -7.57
N ASN A 163 6.05 -5.46 -6.67
CA ASN A 163 7.49 -5.46 -6.43
C ASN A 163 8.07 -4.06 -6.19
N PRO A 164 7.65 -3.34 -5.12
CA PRO A 164 8.36 -2.14 -4.70
C PRO A 164 9.86 -2.43 -4.49
N ALA A 165 10.70 -1.45 -4.79
CA ALA A 165 12.14 -1.51 -4.63
C ALA A 165 12.51 -1.31 -3.15
N LEU A 166 12.69 -2.42 -2.43
CA LEU A 166 13.27 -2.38 -1.08
C LEU A 166 14.79 -2.19 -1.19
N LEU A 167 15.28 -1.06 -0.71
CA LEU A 167 16.71 -0.75 -0.75
C LEU A 167 17.47 -1.53 0.34
N SER A 168 18.69 -1.99 0.04
CA SER A 168 19.58 -2.57 1.05
C SER A 168 20.27 -1.49 1.90
N ASN A 169 20.28 -0.24 1.43
CA ASN A 169 20.90 0.90 2.10
C ASN A 169 20.26 2.23 1.68
N SER A 170 20.58 3.30 2.40
CA SER A 170 20.00 4.64 2.22
C SER A 170 20.28 5.24 0.85
N ILE A 171 19.30 5.97 0.32
CA ILE A 171 19.44 6.81 -0.88
C ILE A 171 20.56 7.85 -0.69
N ILE A 172 20.60 8.44 0.50
CA ILE A 172 21.63 9.41 0.90
C ILE A 172 22.82 8.66 1.49
N GLN A 173 24.02 8.92 0.96
CA GLN A 173 25.25 8.35 1.48
C GLN A 173 25.70 9.07 2.75
N ASN A 174 25.78 10.41 2.70
CA ASN A 174 26.13 11.22 3.85
C ASN A 174 25.73 12.69 3.66
N ILE A 175 25.74 13.43 4.77
CA ILE A 175 25.57 14.87 4.82
C ILE A 175 26.88 15.44 5.39
N ASP A 176 27.47 16.42 4.71
CA ASP A 176 28.55 17.24 5.26
C ASP A 176 27.94 18.43 6.01
N TYR A 177 27.98 18.39 7.34
CA TYR A 177 27.38 19.44 8.17
C TYR A 177 28.16 20.76 8.16
N CYS A 178 29.43 20.76 7.77
CA CYS A 178 30.23 21.98 7.66
C CYS A 178 29.86 22.77 6.41
N THR A 179 29.59 22.08 5.30
CA THR A 179 29.30 22.71 4.00
C THR A 179 27.82 22.69 3.62
N GLY A 180 27.01 21.85 4.28
CA GLY A 180 25.64 21.55 3.90
C GLY A 180 25.52 20.63 2.67
N GLN A 181 26.63 20.08 2.16
CA GLN A 181 26.62 19.22 0.98
C GLN A 181 25.93 17.88 1.30
N ILE A 182 24.89 17.56 0.53
CA ILE A 182 24.20 16.27 0.57
C ILE A 182 24.74 15.41 -0.56
N ARG A 183 25.27 14.22 -0.22
CA ARG A 183 25.77 13.27 -1.21
C ARG A 183 24.80 12.10 -1.35
N SER A 184 24.22 11.96 -2.53
CA SER A 184 23.46 10.77 -2.92
C SER A 184 24.41 9.61 -3.18
N ARG A 185 23.95 8.39 -2.92
CA ARG A 185 24.70 7.18 -3.23
C ARG A 185 24.73 6.97 -4.76
N GLU A 186 25.89 6.61 -5.31
CA GLU A 186 26.06 6.40 -6.76
C GLU A 186 25.26 5.21 -7.30
N GLY A 187 24.99 4.20 -6.47
CA GLY A 187 24.20 3.03 -6.83
C GLY A 187 23.18 2.68 -5.75
N MET A 188 21.94 2.41 -6.16
CA MET A 188 20.88 1.90 -5.28
C MET A 188 20.83 0.38 -5.38
N GLU A 189 21.35 -0.30 -4.37
CA GLU A 189 21.26 -1.75 -4.26
C GLU A 189 19.90 -2.17 -3.68
N LEU A 190 19.29 -3.20 -4.27
CA LEU A 190 18.03 -3.76 -3.80
C LEU A 190 18.30 -4.90 -2.82
N GLN A 191 17.56 -4.92 -1.72
CA GLN A 191 17.55 -6.02 -0.78
C GLN A 191 16.99 -7.28 -1.42
N LYS A 192 17.77 -8.35 -1.39
CA LYS A 192 17.34 -9.68 -1.85
C LYS A 192 16.89 -10.49 -0.65
N PHE A 193 15.67 -11.01 -0.71
CA PHE A 193 15.14 -11.92 0.30
C PHE A 193 15.13 -13.36 -0.23
N LYS A 194 15.48 -14.32 0.61
CA LYS A 194 15.42 -15.74 0.24
C LYS A 194 13.96 -16.13 0.05
N LYS A 195 13.65 -16.86 -1.02
CA LYS A 195 12.32 -17.44 -1.26
C LYS A 195 11.18 -16.41 -1.30
N MET A 196 11.47 -15.15 -1.61
CA MET A 196 10.42 -14.18 -1.94
C MET A 196 9.92 -14.46 -3.35
N ASN A 197 8.62 -14.68 -3.50
CA ASN A 197 8.00 -14.87 -4.80
C ASN A 197 7.71 -13.49 -5.43
N PHE A 198 6.88 -12.69 -4.75
CA PHE A 198 6.66 -11.29 -5.10
C PHE A 198 6.20 -10.49 -3.88
N SER A 199 6.18 -9.17 -4.02
CA SER A 199 5.59 -8.26 -3.05
C SER A 199 4.62 -7.29 -3.72
N TYR A 200 3.75 -6.68 -2.93
CA TYR A 200 2.87 -5.60 -3.35
C TYR A 200 2.91 -4.47 -2.34
N LEU A 201 2.92 -3.24 -2.83
CA LEU A 201 2.61 -2.07 -2.04
C LEU A 201 1.18 -1.65 -2.29
N PHE A 202 0.45 -1.32 -1.23
CA PHE A 202 -0.86 -0.70 -1.28
C PHE A 202 -0.85 0.57 -0.45
N ARG A 203 -1.34 1.66 -1.01
CA ARG A 203 -1.52 2.92 -0.34
C ARG A 203 -2.97 3.35 -0.42
N PHE A 204 -3.56 3.60 0.75
CA PHE A 204 -4.91 4.11 0.93
C PHE A 204 -4.82 5.41 1.73
N ASN A 205 -4.62 6.50 1.00
CA ASN A 205 -4.36 7.84 1.51
C ASN A 205 -3.18 7.84 2.51
N SER A 206 -3.46 7.80 3.81
CA SER A 206 -2.44 7.80 4.86
C SER A 206 -2.00 6.39 5.30
N GLY A 207 -2.71 5.33 4.93
CA GLY A 207 -2.29 3.95 5.20
C GLY A 207 -1.39 3.41 4.12
N GLN A 208 -0.23 2.84 4.48
CA GLN A 208 0.65 2.15 3.54
C GLN A 208 0.96 0.73 4.03
N PHE A 209 0.75 -0.24 3.14
CA PHE A 209 0.92 -1.67 3.41
C PHE A 209 1.87 -2.29 2.40
N ILE A 210 2.76 -3.15 2.88
CA ILE A 210 3.58 -4.00 2.03
C ILE A 210 3.15 -5.45 2.30
N LEU A 211 2.59 -6.08 1.28
CA LEU A 211 2.31 -7.51 1.25
C LEU A 211 3.54 -8.22 0.68
N ILE A 212 4.08 -9.21 1.39
CA ILE A 212 5.15 -10.07 0.88
C ILE A 212 4.65 -11.51 0.82
N CYS A 213 4.72 -12.09 -0.37
CA CYS A 213 4.35 -13.47 -0.66
C CYS A 213 5.61 -14.32 -0.79
N TRP A 214 5.80 -15.23 0.17
CA TRP A 214 6.92 -16.16 0.20
C TRP A 214 6.57 -17.47 -0.52
N ASP A 215 7.56 -18.16 -1.07
CA ASP A 215 7.40 -19.53 -1.58
C ASP A 215 6.77 -20.44 -0.51
N ASP A 216 5.86 -21.33 -0.91
CA ASP A 216 5.19 -22.27 -0.01
C ASP A 216 6.19 -23.20 0.70
N ASN A 217 7.36 -23.45 0.10
CA ASN A 217 8.42 -24.27 0.67
C ASN A 217 9.40 -23.53 1.60
N ILE A 218 9.17 -22.24 1.91
CA ILE A 218 10.09 -21.46 2.76
C ILE A 218 10.21 -22.07 4.16
N LEU A 219 11.45 -22.30 4.60
CA LEU A 219 11.73 -22.85 5.94
C LEU A 219 11.48 -21.79 7.03
N ASP A 220 11.17 -22.24 8.25
CA ASP A 220 10.86 -21.31 9.37
C ASP A 220 12.05 -20.42 9.70
N GLU A 221 13.27 -20.98 9.61
CA GLU A 221 14.51 -20.22 9.82
C GLU A 221 14.73 -19.18 8.72
N GLU A 222 14.44 -19.50 7.46
CA GLU A 222 14.56 -18.56 6.33
C GLU A 222 13.56 -17.41 6.48
N LEU A 223 12.29 -17.73 6.79
CA LEU A 223 11.25 -16.75 7.02
C LEU A 223 11.60 -15.85 8.22
N LYS A 224 12.08 -16.44 9.32
CA LYS A 224 12.54 -15.69 10.50
C LYS A 224 13.68 -14.74 10.15
N ASN A 225 14.68 -15.21 9.41
CA ASN A 225 15.81 -14.38 8.99
C ASN A 225 15.38 -13.21 8.09
N ASN A 226 14.48 -13.47 7.12
CA ASN A 226 13.90 -12.40 6.30
C ASN A 226 13.12 -11.39 7.16
N ASN A 227 12.31 -11.87 8.12
CA ASN A 227 11.54 -10.99 9.01
C ASN A 227 12.42 -10.14 9.92
N ILE A 228 13.58 -10.65 10.39
CA ILE A 228 14.55 -9.86 11.15
C ILE A 228 15.07 -8.69 10.31
N ILE A 229 15.40 -8.93 9.04
CA ILE A 229 15.84 -7.86 8.13
C ILE A 229 14.71 -6.84 7.96
N LEU A 230 13.48 -7.32 7.70
CA LEU A 230 12.31 -6.47 7.50
C LEU A 230 12.02 -5.55 8.70
N GLU A 231 12.06 -6.10 9.90
CA GLU A 231 11.76 -5.40 11.16
C GLU A 231 12.81 -4.36 11.53
N ASN A 232 14.09 -4.60 11.21
CA ASN A 232 15.18 -3.73 11.64
C ASN A 232 15.62 -2.73 10.56
N GLN A 233 15.44 -3.04 9.28
CA GLN A 233 15.90 -2.17 8.21
C GLN A 233 14.85 -1.17 7.73
N TYR A 234 13.56 -1.49 7.80
CA TYR A 234 12.52 -0.66 7.18
C TYR A 234 11.62 0.00 8.21
N PRO A 235 11.11 1.20 7.92
CA PRO A 235 10.31 2.00 8.86
C PRO A 235 8.84 1.53 8.91
N TYR A 236 8.63 0.21 8.95
CA TYR A 236 7.30 -0.40 8.97
C TYR A 236 7.19 -1.38 10.12
N THR A 237 5.98 -1.53 10.63
CA THR A 237 5.66 -2.54 11.62
C THR A 237 5.21 -3.82 10.93
N ILE A 238 5.86 -4.95 11.24
CA ILE A 238 5.36 -6.27 10.85
C ILE A 238 4.08 -6.56 11.64
N LEU A 239 2.99 -6.83 10.93
CA LEU A 239 1.72 -7.19 11.54
C LEU A 239 1.67 -8.67 11.90
N THR A 240 1.00 -8.98 13.00
CA THR A 240 0.89 -10.35 13.54
C THR A 240 -0.54 -10.71 13.90
N ASN A 241 -0.77 -11.99 14.22
CA ASN A 241 -2.03 -12.54 14.73
C ASN A 241 -2.48 -11.99 16.10
N LYS A 242 -1.71 -11.08 16.71
CA LYS A 242 -2.12 -10.34 17.92
C LYS A 242 -3.29 -9.38 17.67
N ASN A 243 -3.61 -9.11 16.40
CA ASN A 243 -4.75 -8.27 15.98
C ASN A 243 -4.71 -6.82 16.50
N ASN A 244 -3.54 -6.40 16.97
CA ASN A 244 -3.25 -5.04 17.39
C ASN A 244 -1.75 -4.77 17.27
N SER A 245 -1.41 -3.65 16.63
CA SER A 245 -0.03 -3.17 16.50
C SER A 245 0.01 -1.65 16.60
N THR A 246 1.13 -1.15 17.10
CA THR A 246 1.43 0.28 17.03
C THR A 246 2.14 0.57 15.72
N ILE A 247 1.59 1.46 14.90
CA ILE A 247 2.18 1.88 13.61
C ILE A 247 2.52 3.37 13.64
N SER A 248 3.58 3.74 12.94
CA SER A 248 4.09 5.11 12.84
C SER A 248 4.40 5.47 11.39
N ARG A 249 4.91 6.68 11.17
CA ARG A 249 5.32 7.15 9.84
C ARG A 249 6.36 6.23 9.19
N CYS A 250 6.11 5.86 7.94
CA CYS A 250 6.99 5.00 7.11
C CYS A 250 7.52 5.67 5.84
N THR A 251 7.31 6.98 5.70
CA THR A 251 7.71 7.76 4.52
C THR A 251 8.58 8.96 4.89
N SER A 252 9.47 9.33 3.99
CA SER A 252 10.24 10.58 4.00
C SER A 252 9.71 11.56 2.95
N GLU A 253 10.35 12.74 2.85
CA GLU A 253 10.06 13.73 1.80
C GLU A 253 10.06 13.09 0.39
N ILE A 254 10.96 12.14 0.12
CA ILE A 254 11.07 11.50 -1.19
C ILE A 254 10.13 10.30 -1.33
N THR A 255 10.16 9.36 -0.36
CA THR A 255 9.41 8.10 -0.48
C THR A 255 7.90 8.30 -0.36
N TYR A 256 7.44 9.45 0.16
CA TYR A 256 6.04 9.83 0.09
C TYR A 256 5.55 10.08 -1.35
N HIS A 257 6.41 10.64 -2.21
CA HIS A 257 6.08 10.94 -3.62
C HIS A 257 6.55 9.83 -4.57
N SER A 258 7.35 8.89 -4.08
CA SER A 258 7.87 7.73 -4.81
C SER A 258 7.63 6.47 -3.99
N GLU A 259 6.36 6.11 -3.79
CA GLU A 259 5.97 5.01 -2.90
C GLU A 259 6.54 3.65 -3.30
N ASN A 260 6.87 3.46 -4.59
CA ASN A 260 7.52 2.23 -5.07
C ASN A 260 8.97 2.09 -4.60
N LEU A 261 9.54 3.13 -3.98
CA LEU A 261 10.88 3.12 -3.42
C LEU A 261 10.78 3.05 -1.89
N ILE A 262 11.25 1.94 -1.33
CA ILE A 262 11.24 1.72 0.12
C ILE A 262 12.66 1.88 0.64
N ASP A 263 12.89 3.02 1.28
CA ASP A 263 14.15 3.34 1.91
C ASP A 263 14.24 2.71 3.31
N VAL A 264 15.46 2.54 3.78
CA VAL A 264 15.78 2.03 5.10
C VAL A 264 15.56 3.09 6.20
N VAL A 265 15.40 2.67 7.45
CA VAL A 265 15.16 3.54 8.62
C VAL A 265 16.17 4.66 8.71
N TRP A 266 17.47 4.37 8.59
CA TRP A 266 18.51 5.39 8.66
C TRP A 266 18.51 6.32 7.45
N GLY A 267 17.97 5.88 6.30
CA GLY A 267 17.72 6.73 5.13
C GLY A 267 16.60 7.73 5.41
N GLN A 268 15.50 7.27 6.02
CA GLN A 268 14.42 8.15 6.48
C GLN A 268 14.93 9.20 7.48
N GLU A 269 15.77 8.80 8.44
CA GLU A 269 16.38 9.73 9.42
C GLU A 269 17.28 10.78 8.75
N LEU A 270 18.06 10.40 7.72
CA LEU A 270 18.86 11.35 6.95
C LEU A 270 17.97 12.35 6.20
N PHE A 271 16.84 11.91 5.62
CA PHE A 271 15.89 12.81 4.99
C PHE A 271 15.20 13.75 5.97
N ASP A 272 14.91 13.29 7.18
CA ASP A 272 14.33 14.16 8.21
C ASP A 272 15.31 15.28 8.58
N GLN A 273 16.61 14.99 8.64
CA GLN A 273 17.65 15.99 8.86
C GLN A 273 17.76 16.96 7.69
N ILE A 274 17.74 16.47 6.45
CA ILE A 274 17.72 17.33 5.25
C ILE A 274 16.51 18.26 5.27
N SER A 275 15.34 17.74 5.59
CA SER A 275 14.10 18.49 5.66
C SER A 275 14.14 19.54 6.77
N TYR A 276 14.75 19.21 7.91
CA TYR A 276 15.02 20.15 9.00
C TYR A 276 15.97 21.27 8.56
N MET A 277 17.10 20.96 7.92
CA MET A 277 18.05 21.95 7.39
C MET A 277 17.40 22.88 6.36
N ARG A 278 16.47 22.37 5.55
CA ARG A 278 15.68 23.16 4.57
C ARG A 278 14.55 23.98 5.22
N GLY A 279 14.27 23.79 6.50
CA GLY A 279 13.19 24.45 7.21
C GLY A 279 11.79 23.93 6.87
N THR A 280 11.67 22.85 6.09
CA THR A 280 10.36 22.26 5.74
C THR A 280 9.72 21.57 6.95
N PHE A 281 10.51 21.16 7.94
CA PHE A 281 10.03 20.55 9.19
C PHE A 281 9.71 21.54 10.32
N SER A 282 9.90 22.84 10.11
CA SER A 282 9.55 23.83 11.13
C SER A 282 8.03 23.87 11.36
N GLU A 283 7.59 24.11 12.60
CA GLU A 283 6.15 24.22 12.90
C GLU A 283 5.47 25.28 12.03
N LYS A 284 6.15 26.41 11.81
CA LYS A 284 5.66 27.50 10.96
C LYS A 284 5.45 27.06 9.51
N SER A 285 6.40 26.32 8.92
CA SER A 285 6.26 25.80 7.55
C SER A 285 5.13 24.79 7.45
N GLN A 286 5.02 23.90 8.44
CA GLN A 286 3.97 22.89 8.50
C GLN A 286 2.57 23.49 8.75
N GLU A 287 2.48 24.60 9.48
CA GLU A 287 1.22 25.33 9.67
C GLU A 287 0.84 26.12 8.42
N ALA A 288 1.80 26.79 7.77
CA ALA A 288 1.58 27.47 6.50
C ALA A 288 1.06 26.49 5.43
N MET A 289 1.68 25.31 5.32
CA MET A 289 1.24 24.26 4.41
C MET A 289 -0.21 23.85 4.67
N ARG A 290 -0.55 23.56 5.94
CA ARG A 290 -1.92 23.21 6.32
C ARG A 290 -2.92 24.32 6.03
N SER A 291 -2.51 25.59 6.14
CA SER A 291 -3.38 26.71 5.80
C SER A 291 -3.69 26.76 4.29
N ILE A 292 -2.68 26.52 3.44
CA ILE A 292 -2.85 26.46 1.98
C ILE A 292 -3.75 25.29 1.60
N GLU A 293 -3.53 24.11 2.20
CA GLU A 293 -4.36 22.93 1.93
C GLU A 293 -5.83 23.12 2.34
N ARG A 294 -6.11 23.88 3.41
CA ARG A 294 -7.49 24.16 3.84
C ARG A 294 -8.26 25.07 2.89
N LEU A 295 -7.55 25.94 2.16
CA LEU A 295 -8.15 26.81 1.16
C LEU A 295 -8.49 26.05 -0.14
N TRP A 296 -8.03 24.80 -0.25
CA TRP A 296 -8.21 23.99 -1.43
C TRP A 296 -9.55 23.23 -1.40
N GLU A 297 -10.57 23.80 -2.03
CA GLU A 297 -11.90 23.17 -2.15
C GLU A 297 -12.04 22.24 -3.37
N GLU A 298 -11.03 22.17 -4.24
CA GLU A 298 -11.14 21.44 -5.51
C GLU A 298 -11.39 19.94 -5.30
N GLU A 299 -10.89 19.32 -4.23
CA GLU A 299 -11.20 17.90 -3.95
C GLU A 299 -12.71 17.67 -3.75
N LYS A 300 -13.39 18.57 -3.03
CA LYS A 300 -14.84 18.49 -2.84
C LYS A 300 -15.57 18.68 -4.16
N LYS A 301 -15.14 19.67 -4.94
CA LYS A 301 -15.70 19.96 -6.27
C LYS A 301 -15.53 18.76 -7.21
N LEU A 302 -14.35 18.16 -7.27
CA LEU A 302 -14.06 16.97 -8.10
C LEU A 302 -14.91 15.77 -7.68
N ALA A 303 -15.08 15.57 -6.37
CA ALA A 303 -15.96 14.53 -5.84
C ALA A 303 -17.44 14.73 -6.26
N GLU A 304 -17.91 15.97 -6.33
CA GLU A 304 -19.27 16.31 -6.77
C GLU A 304 -19.46 16.24 -8.30
N GLU A 305 -18.46 16.66 -9.07
CA GLU A 305 -18.48 16.67 -10.55
C GLU A 305 -18.30 15.26 -11.15
N HIS A 306 -17.64 14.35 -10.43
CA HIS A 306 -17.35 13.00 -10.88
C HIS A 306 -17.92 11.92 -9.93
N PRO A 307 -19.24 11.87 -9.74
CA PRO A 307 -19.85 10.84 -8.89
C PRO A 307 -19.60 9.46 -9.49
N ARG A 308 -19.13 8.52 -8.66
CA ARG A 308 -19.00 7.10 -9.04
C ARG A 308 -20.39 6.52 -9.33
N LYS A 309 -20.52 5.80 -10.45
CA LYS A 309 -21.77 5.23 -10.96
C LYS A 309 -21.88 3.74 -10.64
#